data_AF-A0A940XYA5-F1
#
_entry.id   AF-A0A940XYA5-F1
#
_cell.length_a   1.000
_cell.length_b   1.000
_cell.length_c   1.000
_cell.angle_alpha   90.00
_cell.angle_beta   90.00
_cell.angle_gamma   90.00
#
_symmetry.space_group_name_H-M   'P 1'
#
loop_
_entity.id
_entity.type
_entity.pdbx_description
1 polymer ?
#
loop_
_entity_poly.entity_id
_entity_poly.type
_entity_poly.pdbx_seq_one_letter_code
_entity_poly.pdbx_strand_id
1 'polypeptide(L)'
;MYPADPVLLFDEAGRMFVLQDSALADDLIETEDELHEGYDGHGRPLTACGDPGKVHLAVVTEEPQEDELRGRVNRYYAVFASRHPTRIPPQEDDLVTFIRAVSEDWIEE
;
A
#
# COMPACT_ATOMS: atom_id res chain seq x y z
N MET A 1 5.04 -16.51 -2.17
CA MET A 1 6.25 -15.65 -2.18
C MET A 1 5.99 -14.54 -1.16
N TYR A 2 7.00 -14.13 -0.40
CA TYR A 2 6.80 -13.07 0.61
C TYR A 2 6.75 -11.69 -0.07
N PRO A 3 5.88 -10.79 0.40
CA PRO A 3 5.88 -9.39 -0.02
C PRO A 3 7.24 -8.72 0.21
N ALA A 4 7.60 -7.78 -0.64
CA ALA A 4 8.67 -6.83 -0.34
C ALA A 4 8.10 -5.67 0.48
N ASP A 5 8.83 -5.21 1.49
CA ASP A 5 8.42 -4.04 2.28
C ASP A 5 8.93 -2.72 1.65
N PRO A 6 8.26 -1.58 1.87
CA PRO A 6 6.98 -1.43 2.59
C PRO A 6 5.80 -1.89 1.73
N VAL A 7 4.64 -2.12 2.36
CA VAL A 7 3.39 -2.41 1.64
C VAL A 7 2.41 -1.25 1.75
N LEU A 8 1.72 -0.98 0.64
CA LEU A 8 0.69 0.05 0.52
C LEU A 8 -0.66 -0.63 0.42
N LEU A 9 -1.56 -0.34 1.36
CA LEU A 9 -2.92 -0.88 1.40
C LEU A 9 -3.92 0.23 1.10
N PHE A 10 -4.99 -0.11 0.41
CA PHE A 10 -6.07 0.82 0.07
C PHE A 10 -7.41 0.25 0.54
N ASP A 11 -8.23 1.09 1.18
CA ASP A 11 -9.62 0.74 1.47
C ASP A 11 -10.56 1.03 0.27
N GLU A 12 -11.83 0.65 0.38
CA GLU A 12 -12.84 0.91 -0.67
C GLU A 12 -13.02 2.40 -1.00
N ALA A 13 -12.75 3.28 -0.04
CA ALA A 13 -12.83 4.73 -0.23
C ALA A 13 -11.57 5.30 -0.92
N GLY A 14 -10.50 4.50 -1.04
CA GLY A 14 -9.20 4.89 -1.58
C GLY A 14 -8.30 5.59 -0.56
N ARG A 15 -8.55 5.40 0.75
CA ARG A 15 -7.59 5.80 1.79
C ARG A 15 -6.42 4.84 1.75
N MET A 16 -5.23 5.40 1.83
CA MET A 16 -3.98 4.65 1.81
C MET A 16 -3.46 4.45 3.23
N PHE A 17 -3.02 3.24 3.52
CA PHE A 17 -2.33 2.86 4.74
C PHE A 17 -0.97 2.28 4.36
N VAL A 18 0.03 2.57 5.17
CA VAL A 18 1.40 2.13 4.94
C VAL A 18 1.79 1.18 6.06
N LEU A 19 2.21 -0.02 5.70
CA LEU A 19 2.83 -0.97 6.62
C LEU A 19 4.32 -1.05 6.26
N GLN A 20 5.17 -0.65 7.20
CA GLN A 20 6.63 -0.71 7.01
C GLN A 20 7.17 -2.14 7.11
N ASP A 21 6.40 -3.04 7.72
CA ASP A 21 6.70 -4.47 7.84
C ASP A 21 5.40 -5.26 7.57
N SER A 22 5.38 -6.01 6.48
CA SER A 22 4.25 -6.86 6.08
C SER A 22 3.98 -8.02 7.04
N ALA A 23 4.93 -8.36 7.91
CA ALA A 23 4.71 -9.36 8.96
C ALA A 23 3.75 -8.88 10.06
N LEU A 24 3.47 -7.57 10.12
CA LEU A 24 2.51 -6.95 11.05
C LEU A 24 1.10 -6.82 10.44
N ALA A 25 0.82 -7.55 9.36
CA ALA A 25 -0.49 -7.48 8.70
C ALA A 25 -1.63 -7.96 9.61
N ASP A 26 -1.40 -8.95 10.48
CA ASP A 26 -2.40 -9.47 11.42
C ASP A 26 -2.77 -8.49 12.55
N ASP A 27 -1.91 -7.50 12.82
CA ASP A 27 -2.23 -6.42 13.76
C ASP A 27 -3.23 -5.40 13.19
N LEU A 28 -3.36 -5.32 11.86
CA LEU A 28 -4.25 -4.35 11.17
C LEU A 28 -5.42 -5.01 10.43
N ILE A 29 -5.29 -6.27 10.05
CA ILE A 29 -6.25 -7.01 9.23
C ILE A 29 -6.72 -8.22 10.03
N GLU A 30 -7.94 -8.17 10.55
CA GLU A 30 -8.51 -9.26 11.34
C GLU A 30 -8.99 -10.40 10.45
N THR A 31 -9.50 -10.07 9.25
CA THR A 31 -10.07 -11.02 8.29
C THR A 31 -9.63 -10.75 6.85
N GLU A 32 -9.59 -11.78 6.00
CA GLU A 32 -9.08 -11.62 4.63
C GLU A 32 -9.90 -10.65 3.76
N ASP A 33 -11.19 -10.49 4.05
CA ASP A 33 -12.10 -9.60 3.34
C ASP A 33 -11.95 -8.11 3.71
N GLU A 34 -11.20 -7.80 4.77
CA GLU A 34 -10.87 -6.41 5.13
C GLU A 34 -9.81 -5.79 4.22
N LEU A 35 -9.02 -6.62 3.52
CA LEU A 35 -8.12 -6.13 2.48
C LEU A 35 -8.89 -5.91 1.17
N HIS A 36 -9.12 -4.65 0.83
CA HIS A 36 -9.70 -4.32 -0.47
C HIS A 36 -8.66 -4.39 -1.60
N GLU A 37 -7.52 -3.74 -1.42
CA GLU A 37 -6.45 -3.69 -2.42
C GLU A 37 -5.10 -3.43 -1.74
N GLY A 38 -4.02 -4.06 -2.21
CA GLY A 38 -2.69 -3.88 -1.65
C GLY A 38 -1.58 -4.13 -2.64
N TYR A 39 -0.45 -3.45 -2.44
CA TYR A 39 0.75 -3.57 -3.25
C TYR A 39 1.99 -3.63 -2.37
N ASP A 40 2.97 -4.42 -2.78
CA ASP A 40 4.24 -4.52 -2.07
C ASP A 40 5.26 -3.46 -2.52
N GLY A 41 6.45 -3.48 -1.93
CA GLY A 41 7.54 -2.52 -2.19
C GLY A 41 8.08 -2.53 -3.62
N HIS A 42 7.68 -3.51 -4.43
CA HIS A 42 7.98 -3.59 -5.86
C HIS A 42 6.76 -3.28 -6.74
N GLY A 43 5.63 -2.88 -6.16
CA GLY A 43 4.39 -2.60 -6.86
C GLY A 43 3.64 -3.84 -7.32
N ARG A 44 3.92 -5.00 -6.71
CA ARG A 44 3.23 -6.25 -7.03
C ARG A 44 1.94 -6.35 -6.21
N PRO A 45 0.83 -6.77 -6.82
CA PRO A 45 -0.45 -6.85 -6.12
C PRO A 45 -0.42 -7.93 -5.03
N LEU A 46 -1.08 -7.62 -3.92
CA LEU A 46 -1.18 -8.45 -2.72
C LEU A 46 -2.61 -8.94 -2.51
N THR A 47 -2.72 -10.07 -1.82
CA THR A 47 -3.97 -10.58 -1.25
C THR A 47 -3.73 -10.91 0.23
N ALA A 48 -4.79 -10.84 1.03
CA ALA A 48 -4.79 -11.37 2.39
C ALA A 48 -5.14 -12.86 2.34
N CYS A 49 -4.51 -13.65 3.22
CA CYS A 49 -4.77 -15.07 3.38
C CYS A 49 -4.59 -15.47 4.85
N GLY A 50 -5.22 -16.56 5.27
CA GLY A 50 -5.04 -17.15 6.60
C GLY A 50 -6.35 -17.29 7.36
N ASP A 51 -6.23 -17.63 8.65
CA ASP A 51 -7.37 -17.67 9.56
C ASP A 51 -7.62 -16.29 10.16
N PRO A 52 -8.86 -15.97 10.60
CA PRO A 52 -9.14 -14.75 11.34
C PRO A 52 -8.19 -14.56 12.54
N GLY A 53 -7.59 -13.37 12.65
CA GLY A 53 -6.57 -13.04 13.66
C GLY A 53 -5.18 -13.65 13.43
N LYS A 54 -4.94 -14.24 12.24
CA LYS A 54 -3.63 -14.74 11.76
C LYS A 54 -3.44 -14.47 10.27
N VAL A 55 -3.92 -13.31 9.84
CA VAL A 55 -3.87 -12.91 8.43
C VAL A 55 -2.44 -12.58 8.04
N HIS A 56 -2.03 -13.01 6.85
CA HIS A 56 -0.76 -12.63 6.25
C HIS A 56 -0.99 -12.19 4.80
N LEU A 57 -0.06 -11.38 4.30
CA LEU A 57 -0.10 -10.89 2.92
C LEU A 57 0.69 -11.81 1.99
N ALA A 58 0.14 -12.07 0.81
CA ALA A 58 0.76 -12.87 -0.22
C ALA A 58 0.76 -12.15 -1.57
N VAL A 59 1.87 -12.25 -2.30
CA VAL A 59 2.00 -11.71 -3.66
C VAL A 59 1.17 -12.54 -4.63
N VAL A 60 0.27 -11.88 -5.37
CA VAL A 60 -0.64 -12.51 -6.34
C VAL A 60 0.09 -12.82 -7.66
N THR A 61 0.88 -11.87 -8.16
CA THR A 61 1.70 -12.03 -9.37
C THR A 61 3.05 -11.34 -9.20
N GLU A 62 4.06 -11.83 -9.91
CA GLU A 62 5.40 -11.23 -9.92
C GLU A 62 5.47 -9.95 -10.77
N GLU A 63 4.50 -9.75 -11.67
CA GLU A 63 4.43 -8.57 -12.54
C GLU A 63 3.94 -7.35 -11.75
N PRO A 64 4.72 -6.25 -11.70
CA PRO A 64 4.30 -5.03 -11.04
C PRO A 64 3.17 -4.34 -11.81
N GLN A 65 2.25 -3.72 -11.08
CA GLN A 65 1.13 -2.96 -11.64
C GLN A 65 1.35 -1.46 -11.46
N GLU A 66 2.40 -0.95 -12.13
CA GLU A 66 2.88 0.41 -11.95
C GLU A 66 1.80 1.48 -12.18
N ASP A 67 1.14 1.45 -13.34
CA ASP A 67 0.15 2.47 -13.72
C ASP A 67 -1.03 2.50 -12.75
N GLU A 68 -1.47 1.32 -12.29
CA GLU A 68 -2.58 1.21 -11.35
C GLU A 68 -2.18 1.76 -9.99
N LEU A 69 -1.04 1.33 -9.44
CA LEU A 69 -0.54 1.80 -8.16
C LEU A 69 -0.30 3.32 -8.16
N ARG A 70 0.37 3.87 -9.18
CA ARG A 70 0.56 5.32 -9.30
C ARG A 70 -0.77 6.06 -9.39
N GLY A 71 -1.75 5.49 -10.10
CA GLY A 71 -3.13 6.02 -10.16
C GLY A 71 -3.81 6.08 -8.79
N ARG A 72 -3.69 5.02 -7.98
CA ARG A 72 -4.24 4.95 -6.61
C ARG A 72 -3.59 5.98 -5.69
N VAL A 73 -2.26 6.06 -5.69
CA VAL A 73 -1.53 7.04 -4.88
C VAL A 73 -1.90 8.46 -5.29
N ASN A 74 -1.93 8.77 -6.59
CA ASN A 74 -2.33 10.10 -7.08
C ASN A 74 -3.75 10.47 -6.62
N ARG A 75 -4.69 9.53 -6.68
CA ARG A 75 -6.05 9.74 -6.17
C ARG A 75 -6.06 9.98 -4.66
N TYR A 76 -5.28 9.23 -3.89
CA TYR A 76 -5.16 9.43 -2.45
C TYR A 76 -4.69 10.85 -2.13
N TYR A 77 -3.61 11.32 -2.77
CA TYR A 77 -3.10 12.66 -2.54
C TYR A 77 -4.10 13.75 -2.95
N ALA A 78 -4.77 13.58 -4.09
CA ALA A 78 -5.76 14.54 -4.57
C ALA A 78 -6.98 14.69 -3.65
N VAL A 79 -7.47 13.59 -3.08
CA VAL A 79 -8.71 13.57 -2.28
C VAL A 79 -8.42 13.80 -0.79
N PHE A 80 -7.43 13.10 -0.23
CA PHE A 80 -7.23 12.98 1.21
C PHE A 80 -6.03 13.77 1.72
N ALA A 81 -4.96 13.93 0.93
CA ALA A 81 -3.81 14.74 1.35
C ALA A 81 -4.03 16.26 1.18
N SER A 82 -5.17 16.68 0.62
CA SER A 82 -5.58 18.09 0.45
C SER A 82 -5.62 18.91 1.76
N ARG A 83 -5.67 18.24 2.93
CA ARG A 83 -5.53 18.89 4.25
C ARG A 83 -4.14 19.52 4.47
N HIS A 84 -3.13 19.07 3.73
CA HIS A 84 -1.78 19.65 3.69
C HIS A 84 -1.48 20.09 2.25
N PRO A 85 -1.75 21.35 1.88
CA PRO A 85 -1.73 21.83 0.49
C PRO A 85 -0.36 21.75 -0.21
N THR A 86 0.71 21.42 0.51
CA THR A 86 2.06 21.19 -0.03
C THR A 86 2.40 19.72 -0.24
N ARG A 87 1.57 18.78 0.23
CA ARG A 87 1.76 17.35 -0.02
C ARG A 87 1.31 17.05 -1.44
N ILE A 88 2.29 16.84 -2.31
CA ILE A 88 2.11 16.29 -3.65
C ILE A 88 2.66 14.86 -3.66
N PRO A 89 2.08 13.97 -4.49
CA PRO A 89 2.64 12.63 -4.63
C PRO A 89 4.10 12.72 -5.08
N PRO A 90 4.99 11.83 -4.60
CA PRO A 90 6.36 11.74 -5.09
C PRO A 90 6.41 11.61 -6.61
N GLN A 91 7.43 12.20 -7.23
CA GLN A 91 7.58 12.27 -8.70
C GLN A 91 8.70 11.35 -9.20
N GLU A 92 9.03 10.31 -8.43
CA GLU A 92 10.10 9.38 -8.77
C GLU A 92 9.72 8.50 -9.97
N ASP A 93 10.60 8.40 -10.96
CA ASP A 93 10.39 7.60 -12.17
C ASP A 93 10.53 6.09 -11.89
N ASP A 94 11.41 5.70 -10.96
CA ASP A 94 11.57 4.31 -10.54
C ASP A 94 10.47 3.92 -9.55
N LEU A 95 9.76 2.81 -9.82
CA LEU A 95 8.60 2.40 -9.03
C LEU A 95 8.96 2.07 -7.57
N VAL A 96 10.09 1.40 -7.34
CA VAL A 96 10.53 1.04 -5.98
C VAL A 96 10.86 2.31 -5.18
N THR A 97 11.57 3.24 -5.80
CA THR A 97 11.91 4.53 -5.21
C THR A 97 10.66 5.36 -4.95
N PHE A 98 9.69 5.35 -5.87
CA PHE A 98 8.39 5.98 -5.69
C PHE A 98 7.65 5.44 -4.47
N ILE A 99 7.52 4.12 -4.34
CA ILE A 99 6.82 3.47 -3.22
C ILE A 99 7.47 3.81 -1.89
N ARG A 100 8.82 3.79 -1.85
CA ARG A 100 9.57 4.19 -0.66
C ARG A 100 9.38 5.65 -0.31
N ALA A 101 9.38 6.55 -1.29
CA ALA A 101 9.11 7.97 -1.04
C ALA A 101 7.66 8.19 -0.53
N VAL A 102 6.68 7.42 -1.04
CA VAL A 102 5.30 7.45 -0.57
C VAL A 102 5.20 6.98 0.89
N SER A 103 5.92 5.91 1.25
CA SER A 103 5.91 5.36 2.61
C SER A 103 6.61 6.29 3.63
N GLU A 104 7.62 7.05 3.18
CA GLU A 104 8.37 8.00 4.02
C GLU A 104 7.62 9.36 4.18
N ASP A 105 6.79 9.77 3.22
CA ASP A 105 5.94 10.98 3.36
C ASP A 105 4.79 10.79 4.35
N TRP A 106 4.41 9.53 4.64
CA TRP A 106 3.41 9.19 5.65
C TRP A 106 3.99 9.42 7.06
N ILE A 107 3.89 10.67 7.52
CA ILE A 107 4.18 11.05 8.91
C ILE A 107 2.91 10.82 9.74
N GLU A 108 3.00 9.98 10.78
CA GLU A 108 2.01 9.83 11.85
C GLU A 108 1.47 11.21 12.28
N GLU A 109 0.15 11.43 12.15
CA GLU A 109 -0.56 12.52 12.83
C GLU A 109 -0.95 12.11 14.25
#